data_AF-A0A2M8HJM2-F1
#
_entry.id   AF-A0A2M8HJM2-F1
#
_cell.length_a   1.000
_cell.length_b   1.000
_cell.length_c   1.000
_cell.angle_alpha   90.00
_cell.angle_beta   90.00
_cell.angle_gamma   90.00
#
_symmetry.space_group_name_H-M   'P 1'
#
loop_
_entity.id
_entity.type
_entity.pdbx_description
1 polymer ?
#
loop_
_entity_poly.entity_id
_entity_poly.type
_entity_poly.pdbx_seq_one_letter_code
_entity_poly.pdbx_strand_id
1 'polypeptide(L)'
;MHKSLLDGENFNQNQINNNLDHLDKGEFHFFRLTDHWVLREAESEKSCKGYLYLEPRKHSESFTDISSEAYKELGVLIEQGMHWIERNFHPRKIYTVTISEAVPHIHFHLVPRYKEDVKGLDYLKLALGGLLGKS
;
A
#
# COMPACT_ATOMS: atom_id res chain seq x y z
N MET A 1 34.76 -11.62 11.79
CA MET A 1 34.64 -10.21 12.22
C MET A 1 33.67 -9.52 11.28
N HIS A 2 32.37 -9.53 11.60
CA HIS A 2 31.40 -8.50 11.20
C HIS A 2 30.14 -8.74 12.06
N LYS A 3 29.81 -7.75 12.89
CA LYS A 3 28.74 -7.77 13.89
C LYS A 3 27.55 -6.96 13.34
N SER A 4 26.36 -7.52 13.56
CA SER A 4 25.00 -6.96 13.56
C SER A 4 24.81 -5.44 13.35
N LEU A 5 23.86 -5.10 12.46
CA LEU A 5 23.02 -3.90 12.52
C LEU A 5 21.58 -4.27 12.10
N LEU A 6 20.93 -5.18 12.82
CA LEU A 6 19.47 -5.36 12.75
C LEU A 6 18.96 -5.78 14.13
N ASP A 7 19.14 -4.89 15.11
CA ASP A 7 18.46 -4.98 16.39
C ASP A 7 17.77 -3.64 16.67
N GLY A 8 16.45 -3.71 16.80
CA GLY A 8 15.62 -2.69 17.44
C GLY A 8 15.08 -1.61 16.52
N GLU A 9 13.79 -1.71 16.18
CA GLU A 9 12.79 -0.79 16.74
C GLU A 9 11.44 -1.53 16.86
N ASN A 10 11.01 -1.74 18.11
CA ASN A 10 9.63 -2.09 18.41
C ASN A 10 8.79 -0.86 18.08
N PHE A 11 8.14 -0.86 16.91
CA PHE A 11 7.20 0.19 16.52
C PHE A 11 6.01 0.17 17.50
N ASN A 12 6.02 1.14 18.42
CA ASN A 12 5.03 1.28 19.46
C ASN A 12 3.76 1.90 18.83
N GLN A 13 2.63 1.18 18.90
CA GLN A 13 1.31 1.58 18.40
C GLN A 13 0.86 2.98 18.89
N ASN A 14 1.48 3.49 19.96
CA ASN A 14 1.12 4.72 20.64
C ASN A 14 1.64 6.02 20.01
N GLN A 15 2.44 5.98 18.91
CA GLN A 15 2.86 7.21 18.20
C GLN A 15 1.89 7.66 17.09
N ILE A 16 0.78 6.96 16.87
CA ILE A 16 -0.17 7.22 15.77
C ILE A 16 -1.17 8.35 16.08
N ASN A 17 -1.25 8.83 17.33
CA ASN A 17 -2.46 9.50 17.82
C ASN A 17 -2.48 11.04 17.88
N ASN A 18 -1.62 11.80 17.20
CA ASN A 18 -1.60 13.26 17.44
C ASN A 18 -1.63 14.18 16.21
N ASN A 19 -2.23 13.81 15.07
CA ASN A 19 -2.58 14.78 13.99
C ASN A 19 -3.57 14.22 12.94
N LEU A 20 -4.68 13.59 13.35
CA LEU A 20 -5.65 12.96 12.42
C LEU A 20 -7.10 13.49 12.57
N ASP A 21 -7.29 14.70 13.10
CA ASP A 21 -8.63 15.26 13.40
C ASP A 21 -9.50 15.60 12.17
N HIS A 22 -9.12 15.20 10.95
CA HIS A 22 -9.91 15.44 9.73
C HIS A 22 -10.10 14.22 8.81
N LEU A 23 -9.62 13.03 9.19
CA LEU A 23 -9.73 11.81 8.36
C LEU A 23 -10.39 10.63 9.09
N ASP A 24 -11.20 10.89 10.11
CA ASP A 24 -12.00 9.84 10.75
C ASP A 24 -13.36 9.69 10.06
N LYS A 25 -13.41 8.82 9.05
CA LYS A 25 -14.64 8.19 8.53
C LYS A 25 -14.36 6.77 8.04
N GLY A 26 -14.34 5.81 8.97
CA GLY A 26 -14.71 4.40 8.74
C GLY A 26 -13.70 3.50 8.00
N GLU A 27 -13.41 2.36 8.64
CA GLU A 27 -12.86 1.11 8.05
C GLU A 27 -11.45 1.09 7.42
N PHE A 28 -10.69 2.19 7.39
CA PHE A 28 -9.32 2.16 6.88
C PHE A 28 -8.26 2.05 7.98
N HIS A 29 -7.45 0.99 7.92
CA HIS A 29 -6.20 0.90 8.69
C HIS A 29 -5.07 1.62 7.96
N PHE A 30 -4.58 2.71 8.56
CA PHE A 30 -3.43 3.46 8.08
C PHE A 30 -2.13 2.85 8.62
N PHE A 31 -1.20 2.50 7.73
CA PHE A 31 0.12 1.99 8.12
C PHE A 31 1.14 3.09 8.26
N ARG A 32 1.09 4.07 7.36
CA ARG A 32 2.03 5.18 7.39
C ARG A 32 1.44 6.42 6.75
N LEU A 33 1.75 7.54 7.37
CA LEU A 33 1.43 8.86 6.87
C LEU A 33 2.71 9.68 6.83
N THR A 34 2.94 10.37 5.72
CA THR A 34 3.99 11.38 5.60
C THR A 34 3.36 12.73 5.26
N ASP A 35 4.19 13.74 5.01
CA ASP A 35 3.69 15.02 4.53
C ASP A 35 3.05 14.92 3.13
N HIS A 36 3.46 13.92 2.33
CA HIS A 36 3.07 13.80 0.93
C HIS A 36 2.22 12.57 0.60
N TRP A 37 2.31 11.50 1.38
CA TRP A 37 1.72 10.20 1.05
C TRP A 37 0.94 9.59 2.21
N VAL A 38 -0.01 8.72 1.85
CA VAL A 38 -0.70 7.80 2.75
C VAL A 38 -0.54 6.37 2.24
N LEU A 39 -0.13 5.48 3.13
CA LEU A 39 -0.11 4.03 2.91
C LEU A 39 -1.20 3.39 3.78
N ARG A 40 -2.21 2.79 3.16
CA ARG A 40 -3.41 2.24 3.85
C ARG A 40 -3.83 0.88 3.30
N GLU A 41 -4.60 0.13 4.07
CA GLU A 41 -5.31 -1.05 3.57
C GLU A 41 -6.34 -0.67 2.49
N ALA A 42 -6.49 -1.57 1.52
CA ALA A 42 -7.58 -1.53 0.57
C ALA A 42 -8.91 -1.91 1.24
N GLU A 43 -10.01 -1.52 0.60
CA GLU A 43 -11.35 -1.76 1.11
C GLU A 43 -11.63 -3.27 1.21
N SER A 44 -12.44 -3.69 2.19
CA SER A 44 -12.74 -5.11 2.45
C SER A 44 -13.39 -5.81 1.24
N GLU A 45 -14.12 -5.05 0.41
CA GLU A 45 -14.77 -5.48 -0.82
C GLU A 45 -13.78 -6.03 -1.85
N LYS A 46 -12.50 -5.64 -1.78
CA LYS A 46 -11.46 -6.20 -2.64
C LYS A 46 -11.24 -7.69 -2.41
N SER A 47 -11.63 -8.23 -1.25
CA SER A 47 -11.49 -9.64 -0.89
C SER A 47 -10.05 -10.16 -1.05
N CYS A 48 -9.06 -9.28 -0.86
CA CYS A 48 -7.64 -9.56 -1.03
C CYS A 48 -6.89 -9.19 0.27
N LYS A 49 -6.45 -10.21 1.02
CA LYS A 49 -5.74 -9.99 2.28
C LYS A 49 -4.38 -9.34 2.05
N GLY A 50 -4.08 -8.29 2.80
CA GLY A 50 -2.82 -7.55 2.73
C GLY A 50 -2.73 -6.59 1.54
N TYR A 51 -3.82 -6.33 0.83
CA TYR A 51 -3.82 -5.36 -0.26
C TYR A 51 -3.69 -3.94 0.30
N LEU A 52 -2.66 -3.21 -0.15
CA LEU A 52 -2.43 -1.82 0.20
C LEU A 52 -2.61 -0.85 -0.97
N TYR A 53 -3.01 0.37 -0.62
CA TYR A 53 -2.90 1.56 -1.45
C TYR A 53 -1.80 2.48 -0.93
N LEU A 54 -1.00 3.03 -1.85
CA LEU A 54 -0.13 4.18 -1.60
C LEU A 54 -0.59 5.36 -2.46
N GLU A 55 -1.04 6.43 -1.82
CA GLU A 55 -1.73 7.53 -2.47
C GLU A 55 -1.10 8.87 -2.04
N PRO A 56 -0.96 9.86 -2.92
CA PRO A 56 -0.55 11.19 -2.53
C PRO A 56 -1.68 11.87 -1.77
N ARG A 57 -1.33 12.63 -0.74
CA ARG A 57 -2.28 13.40 0.08
C ARG A 57 -2.88 14.58 -0.66
N LYS A 58 -2.16 15.10 -1.65
CA LYS A 58 -2.65 16.14 -2.56
C LYS A 58 -3.07 15.48 -3.87
N HIS A 59 -4.14 16.00 -4.48
CA HIS A 59 -4.55 15.57 -5.82
C HIS A 59 -3.37 15.69 -6.80
N SER A 60 -3.10 14.62 -7.55
CA SER A 60 -2.03 14.57 -8.54
C SER A 60 -2.44 13.60 -9.64
N GLU A 61 -2.60 14.09 -10.87
CA GLU A 61 -3.08 13.28 -11.99
C GLU A 61 -1.92 12.58 -12.70
N SER A 62 -0.75 13.22 -12.67
CA SER A 62 0.46 12.80 -13.36
C SER A 62 1.68 12.80 -12.44
N PHE A 63 2.64 11.93 -12.76
CA PHE A 63 3.93 11.90 -12.11
C PHE A 63 4.63 13.27 -12.15
N THR A 64 4.36 14.08 -13.17
CA THR A 64 4.88 15.46 -13.27
C THR A 64 4.37 16.40 -12.17
N ASP A 65 3.27 16.05 -11.50
CA ASP A 65 2.67 16.87 -10.45
C ASP A 65 3.27 16.58 -9.06
N ILE A 66 4.02 15.49 -8.94
CA ILE A 66 4.65 15.04 -7.70
C ILE A 66 5.92 15.88 -7.43
N SER A 67 6.03 16.43 -6.22
CA SER A 67 7.23 17.18 -5.80
C SER A 67 8.46 16.27 -5.66
N SER A 68 9.65 16.87 -5.76
CA SER A 68 10.90 16.12 -5.57
C SER A 68 11.02 15.50 -4.16
N GLU A 69 10.43 16.14 -3.15
CA GLU A 69 10.34 15.64 -1.77
C GLU A 69 9.44 14.41 -1.71
N ALA A 70 8.26 14.47 -2.32
CA ALA A 70 7.33 13.34 -2.40
C ALA A 70 7.96 12.15 -3.15
N TYR A 71 8.75 12.39 -4.20
CA TYR A 71 9.48 11.33 -4.89
C TYR A 71 10.49 10.58 -4.01
N LYS A 72 11.18 11.29 -3.11
CA LYS A 72 12.15 10.66 -2.19
C LYS A 72 11.45 9.72 -1.20
N GLU A 73 10.22 10.03 -0.82
CA GLU A 73 9.42 9.20 0.09
C GLU A 73 8.86 7.95 -0.61
N LEU A 74 8.52 8.04 -1.90
CA LEU A 74 7.80 7.00 -2.64
C LEU A 74 8.48 5.63 -2.58
N GLY A 75 9.78 5.55 -2.87
CA GLY A 75 10.51 4.27 -2.85
C GLY A 75 10.55 3.61 -1.47
N VAL A 76 10.77 4.42 -0.42
CA VAL A 76 10.80 3.96 0.98
C VAL A 76 9.43 3.44 1.40
N LEU A 77 8.35 4.11 1.01
CA LEU A 77 6.99 3.70 1.35
C LEU A 77 6.58 2.42 0.62
N ILE A 78 6.97 2.25 -0.64
CA ILE A 78 6.77 0.98 -1.37
C ILE A 78 7.51 -0.16 -0.67
N GLU A 79 8.80 0.01 -0.35
CA GLU A 79 9.58 -1.00 0.37
C GLU A 79 8.92 -1.42 1.70
N GLN A 80 8.47 -0.45 2.48
CA GLN A 80 7.81 -0.72 3.75
C GLN A 80 6.49 -1.45 3.59
N GLY A 81 5.67 -1.05 2.61
CA GLY A 81 4.44 -1.77 2.27
C GLY A 81 4.73 -3.21 1.87
N MET A 82 5.73 -3.43 1.01
CA MET A 82 6.16 -4.77 0.59
C MET A 82 6.58 -5.63 1.78
N HIS A 83 7.46 -5.12 2.64
CA HIS A 83 7.92 -5.87 3.81
C HIS A 83 6.83 -6.16 4.81
N TRP A 84 5.90 -5.23 5.02
CA TRP A 84 4.74 -5.48 5.86
C TRP A 84 3.87 -6.60 5.29
N ILE A 85 3.59 -6.57 3.99
CA ILE A 85 2.84 -7.63 3.31
C ILE A 85 3.55 -8.99 3.47
N GLU A 86 4.86 -9.03 3.18
CA GLU A 86 5.65 -10.25 3.24
C GLU A 86 5.64 -10.89 4.63
N ARG A 87 5.86 -10.08 5.68
CA ARG A 87 5.95 -10.56 7.07
C ARG A 87 4.62 -11.07 7.61
N ASN A 88 3.51 -10.47 7.20
CA ASN A 88 2.20 -10.77 7.78
C ASN A 88 1.39 -11.79 6.97
N PHE A 89 1.55 -11.82 5.64
CA PHE A 89 0.69 -12.61 4.76
C PHE A 89 1.44 -13.65 3.94
N HIS A 90 2.76 -13.57 3.84
CA HIS A 90 3.59 -14.56 3.12
C HIS A 90 3.10 -14.87 1.69
N PRO A 91 2.83 -13.86 0.85
CA PRO A 91 2.35 -14.09 -0.50
C PRO A 91 3.42 -14.77 -1.37
N ARG A 92 2.98 -15.41 -2.45
CA ARG A 92 3.90 -15.97 -3.45
C ARG A 92 4.59 -14.87 -4.27
N LYS A 93 3.90 -13.74 -4.49
CA LYS A 93 4.42 -12.54 -5.16
C LYS A 93 3.58 -11.34 -4.75
N ILE A 94 4.16 -10.14 -4.79
CA ILE A 94 3.42 -8.89 -4.70
C ILE A 94 3.50 -8.19 -6.06
N TYR A 95 2.38 -7.67 -6.53
CA TYR A 95 2.31 -6.84 -7.72
C TYR A 95 2.21 -5.37 -7.33
N THR A 96 3.00 -4.51 -7.97
CA THR A 96 2.84 -3.06 -7.92
C THR A 96 2.18 -2.60 -9.20
N VAL A 97 1.06 -1.89 -9.10
CA VAL A 97 0.31 -1.42 -10.26
C VAL A 97 -0.11 0.03 -10.06
N THR A 98 0.13 0.87 -11.06
CA THR A 98 -0.47 2.21 -11.19
C THR A 98 -1.05 2.30 -12.59
N ILE A 99 -2.32 2.70 -12.70
CA ILE A 99 -3.03 2.84 -13.99
C ILE A 99 -3.70 4.21 -14.05
N SER A 100 -4.39 4.62 -12.96
CA SER A 100 -5.00 5.96 -12.78
C SER A 100 -5.99 6.38 -13.87
N GLU A 101 -6.61 5.42 -14.58
CA GLU A 101 -7.55 5.70 -15.67
C GLU A 101 -8.98 5.96 -15.16
N ALA A 102 -9.46 5.14 -14.22
CA ALA A 102 -10.83 5.24 -13.71
C ALA A 102 -11.02 6.46 -12.77
N VAL A 103 -9.95 6.87 -12.11
CA VAL A 103 -9.88 8.07 -11.26
C VAL A 103 -8.58 8.76 -11.65
N PRO A 104 -8.60 10.02 -12.12
CA PRO A 104 -7.41 10.75 -12.53
C PRO A 104 -6.66 11.24 -11.28
N HIS A 105 -6.26 10.32 -10.41
CA HIS A 105 -5.47 10.56 -9.21
C HIS A 105 -4.50 9.40 -9.06
N ILE A 106 -3.21 9.71 -8.98
CA ILE A 106 -2.15 8.72 -8.83
C ILE A 106 -2.41 7.91 -7.58
N HIS A 107 -2.39 6.59 -7.72
CA HIS A 107 -2.33 5.68 -6.60
C HIS A 107 -1.65 4.40 -7.03
N PHE A 108 -0.87 3.83 -6.13
CA PHE A 108 -0.21 2.55 -6.34
C PHE A 108 -0.96 1.48 -5.58
N HIS A 109 -1.30 0.41 -6.30
CA HIS A 109 -1.79 -0.82 -5.71
C HIS A 109 -0.61 -1.73 -5.39
N LEU A 110 -0.52 -2.19 -4.13
CA LEU A 110 0.37 -3.28 -3.73
C LEU A 110 -0.49 -4.51 -3.49
N VAL A 111 -0.54 -5.41 -4.47
CA VAL A 111 -1.48 -6.54 -4.49
C VAL A 111 -0.75 -7.85 -4.21
N PRO A 112 -0.93 -8.46 -3.03
CA PRO A 112 -0.37 -9.77 -2.71
C PRO A 112 -1.08 -10.84 -3.54
N ARG A 113 -0.32 -11.79 -4.09
CA ARG A 113 -0.83 -12.94 -4.83
C ARG A 113 -0.29 -14.23 -4.24
N TYR A 114 -1.17 -15.19 -3.97
CA TYR A 114 -0.87 -16.42 -3.26
C TYR A 114 -0.63 -17.59 -4.23
N LYS A 115 -0.31 -18.77 -3.67
CA LYS A 115 0.22 -19.90 -4.47
C LYS A 115 -0.80 -20.44 -5.47
N GLU A 116 -2.06 -20.57 -5.07
CA GLU A 116 -3.13 -21.17 -5.87
C GLU A 116 -3.85 -20.15 -6.77
N ASP A 117 -3.51 -18.87 -6.63
CA ASP A 117 -4.10 -17.81 -7.45
C ASP A 117 -3.63 -17.91 -8.90
N VAL A 118 -4.52 -17.52 -9.82
CA VAL A 118 -4.14 -17.24 -11.22
C VAL A 118 -3.03 -16.18 -11.27
N LYS A 119 -2.28 -16.13 -12.37
CA LYS A 119 -1.08 -15.27 -12.49
C LYS A 119 -1.32 -14.10 -13.45
N GLY A 120 -0.58 -13.03 -13.24
CA GLY A 120 -0.45 -11.93 -14.20
C GLY A 120 -1.70 -11.08 -14.27
N LEU A 121 -2.04 -10.60 -15.48
CA LEU A 121 -3.12 -9.65 -15.70
C LEU A 121 -4.49 -10.20 -15.30
N ASP A 122 -4.73 -11.51 -15.44
CA ASP A 122 -6.01 -12.10 -15.08
C ASP A 122 -6.26 -12.05 -13.57
N TYR A 123 -5.21 -12.23 -12.76
CA TYR A 123 -5.30 -12.01 -11.31
C TYR A 123 -5.60 -10.55 -10.98
N LEU A 124 -4.88 -9.63 -11.61
CA LEU A 124 -5.05 -8.20 -11.37
C LEU A 124 -6.47 -7.74 -11.74
N LYS A 125 -7.05 -8.23 -12.84
CA LYS A 125 -8.46 -7.95 -13.18
C LYS A 125 -9.40 -8.36 -12.04
N LEU A 126 -9.21 -9.55 -11.46
CA LEU A 126 -10.04 -10.02 -10.35
C LEU A 126 -9.80 -9.22 -9.06
N ALA A 127 -8.54 -8.98 -8.70
CA ALA A 127 -8.17 -8.27 -7.48
C ALA A 127 -8.60 -6.79 -7.50
N LEU A 128 -8.28 -6.07 -8.58
CA LEU A 128 -8.66 -4.66 -8.74
C LEU A 128 -10.18 -4.49 -8.81
N GLY A 129 -10.89 -5.45 -9.42
CA GLY A 129 -12.35 -5.48 -9.51
C GLY A 129 -13.09 -5.96 -8.25
N GLY A 130 -12.38 -6.45 -7.21
CA GLY A 130 -13.03 -7.02 -6.02
C GLY A 130 -13.85 -8.29 -6.32
N LEU A 131 -13.35 -9.11 -7.25
CA LEU A 131 -13.98 -10.34 -7.73
C LEU A 131 -13.26 -11.61 -7.24
N LEU A 132 -12.22 -11.47 -6.41
CA LEU A 132 -11.55 -12.63 -5.80
C LEU A 132 -12.54 -13.41 -4.91
N GLY A 133 -12.54 -14.73 -5.04
CA GLY A 133 -13.42 -15.63 -4.27
C GLY A 133 -14.90 -15.61 -4.65
N LYS A 134 -15.30 -14.81 -5.65
CA LYS A 134 -16.65 -14.80 -6.23
C LYS A 134 -16.67 -15.68 -7.48
N SER A 135 -16.68 -16.99 -7.28
CA SER A 135 -16.82 -18.01 -8.35
C SER A 135 -17.93 -18.99 -8.04
#